data_AF-A0A165RVA9-F1
#
_entry.id   AF-A0A165RVA9-F1
#
_cell.length_a   1.000
_cell.length_b   1.000
_cell.length_c   1.000
_cell.angle_alpha   90.00
_cell.angle_beta   90.00
_cell.angle_gamma   90.00
#
_symmetry.space_group_name_H-M   'P 1'
#
loop_
_entity.id
_entity.type
_entity.pdbx_description
1 polymer ?
#
loop_
_entity_poly.entity_id
_entity_poly.type
_entity_poly.pdbx_seq_one_letter_code
_entity_poly.pdbx_strand_id
1 'polypeptide(L)'
;MPRARRQPLATQRNGTPPKERAAVESAGPFQPAHPEDPWPYSFGDGDRVWVAFNREKWDYGVVLDATDRWIQGRRVAYYRVHLRRNTYAWFDPLSGKIKPDNDHVRALLRKHGLISEKKD
;
A
#
# COMPACT_ATOMS: atom_id res chain seq x y z
N MET A 1 58.05 -40.81 -5.65
CA MET A 1 58.21 -39.89 -4.50
C MET A 1 56.91 -39.10 -4.30
N PRO A 2 56.47 -38.81 -3.05
CA PRO A 2 55.06 -38.85 -2.65
C PRO A 2 54.42 -37.51 -2.20
N ARG A 3 53.09 -37.57 -1.94
CA ARG A 3 52.18 -36.65 -1.21
C ARG A 3 51.64 -35.43 -1.99
N ALA A 4 50.39 -34.98 -1.86
CA ALA A 4 49.44 -35.11 -0.75
C ALA A 4 47.96 -35.16 -1.18
N ARG A 5 47.18 -35.83 -0.34
CA ARG A 5 45.72 -36.01 -0.32
C ARG A 5 45.05 -34.84 0.41
N ARG A 6 44.07 -34.13 -0.19
CA ARG A 6 42.97 -33.42 0.53
C ARG A 6 41.68 -33.31 -0.31
N GLN A 7 40.67 -34.01 0.21
CA GLN A 7 39.19 -33.96 0.17
C GLN A 7 38.43 -32.98 -0.76
N PRO A 8 37.25 -33.38 -1.29
CA PRO A 8 36.36 -32.51 -2.06
C PRO A 8 35.53 -31.58 -1.16
N LEU A 9 35.53 -30.29 -1.49
CA LEU A 9 34.72 -29.26 -0.85
C LEU A 9 33.27 -29.37 -1.35
N ALA A 10 32.36 -29.75 -0.47
CA ALA A 10 30.93 -29.70 -0.71
C ALA A 10 30.48 -28.23 -0.84
N THR A 11 30.30 -27.76 -2.06
CA THR A 11 29.62 -26.48 -2.33
C THR A 11 28.13 -26.72 -2.28
N GLN A 12 27.52 -26.23 -1.20
CA GLN A 12 26.09 -26.21 -0.98
C GLN A 12 25.35 -25.54 -2.15
N ARG A 13 24.29 -26.21 -2.62
CA ARG A 13 23.21 -25.60 -3.38
C ARG A 13 22.52 -24.58 -2.48
N ASN A 14 22.37 -23.35 -2.95
CA ASN A 14 21.22 -22.50 -2.62
C ASN A 14 20.99 -21.52 -3.78
N GLY A 15 19.73 -21.46 -4.20
CA GLY A 15 19.27 -20.84 -5.45
C GLY A 15 19.49 -19.34 -5.57
N THR A 16 19.44 -18.86 -6.82
CA THR A 16 19.49 -17.45 -7.24
C THR A 16 18.07 -16.84 -7.27
N PRO A 17 17.89 -15.52 -7.46
CA PRO A 17 17.61 -14.51 -6.42
C PRO A 17 16.19 -13.91 -6.57
N PRO A 18 15.84 -12.81 -5.89
CA PRO A 18 15.70 -11.60 -6.71
C PRO A 18 16.12 -10.28 -6.04
N LYS A 19 16.74 -9.44 -6.87
CA LYS A 19 16.67 -7.98 -6.92
C LYS A 19 16.58 -7.26 -5.57
N GLU A 20 17.76 -6.98 -5.07
CA GLU A 20 18.14 -5.70 -4.48
C GLU A 20 17.45 -4.53 -5.23
N ARG A 21 16.30 -4.10 -4.73
CA ARG A 21 15.78 -2.76 -4.95
C ARG A 21 15.97 -2.04 -3.61
N ALA A 22 17.07 -1.30 -3.57
CA ALA A 22 17.35 -0.14 -2.75
C ALA A 22 16.43 0.05 -1.53
N ALA A 23 17.04 -0.18 -0.37
CA ALA A 23 16.72 0.45 0.90
C ALA A 23 16.14 1.87 0.73
N VAL A 24 14.89 2.04 1.15
CA VAL A 24 14.44 3.27 1.81
C VAL A 24 14.41 2.94 3.31
N GLU A 25 15.57 3.05 3.93
CA GLU A 25 15.71 2.93 5.38
C GLU A 25 15.01 4.09 6.11
N SER A 26 14.30 3.73 7.17
CA SER A 26 13.85 4.56 8.28
C SER A 26 12.75 5.59 8.05
N ALA A 27 11.51 5.09 7.95
CA ALA A 27 10.40 5.68 8.69
C ALA A 27 9.87 4.60 9.63
N GLY A 28 9.45 4.92 10.86
CA GLY A 28 8.63 4.00 11.65
C GLY A 28 7.37 3.56 10.86
N PRO A 29 6.47 2.74 11.41
CA PRO A 29 5.21 2.46 10.72
C PRO A 29 4.49 3.80 10.50
N PHE A 30 4.62 4.38 9.29
CA PHE A 30 4.10 5.68 8.92
C PHE A 30 2.59 5.52 8.85
N GLN A 31 1.96 5.67 10.01
CA GLN A 31 0.55 5.49 10.20
C GLN A 31 -0.04 6.89 10.37
N PRO A 32 -1.07 7.26 9.59
CA PRO A 32 -1.69 8.58 9.71
C PRO A 32 -2.30 8.75 11.10
N ALA A 33 -2.18 9.95 11.67
CA ALA A 33 -2.76 10.29 12.96
C ALA A 33 -4.22 10.74 12.81
N HIS A 34 -4.58 11.27 11.64
CA HIS A 34 -5.91 11.70 11.24
C HIS A 34 -6.35 11.02 9.92
N PRO A 35 -7.65 10.72 9.74
CA PRO A 35 -8.18 10.12 8.51
C PRO A 35 -7.75 10.83 7.22
N GLU A 36 -7.78 12.15 7.23
CA GLU A 36 -7.50 13.00 6.07
C GLU A 36 -6.01 13.36 5.92
N ASP A 37 -5.13 12.85 6.80
CA ASP A 37 -3.69 13.09 6.65
C ASP A 37 -3.22 12.48 5.33
N PRO A 38 -2.35 13.13 4.54
CA PRO A 38 -1.68 12.50 3.42
C PRO A 38 -0.93 11.24 3.85
N TRP A 39 -1.02 10.15 3.07
CA TRP A 39 -0.18 8.97 3.28
C TRP A 39 0.37 8.48 1.94
N PRO A 40 1.70 8.53 1.71
CA PRO A 40 2.33 8.02 0.49
C PRO A 40 2.34 6.49 0.42
N TYR A 41 1.17 5.86 0.63
CA TYR A 41 0.98 4.44 0.45
C TYR A 41 0.86 4.11 -1.04
N SER A 42 1.43 2.99 -1.46
CA SER A 42 1.32 2.48 -2.84
C SER A 42 0.40 1.28 -2.85
N PHE A 43 -0.60 1.29 -3.73
CA PHE A 43 -1.60 0.22 -3.85
C PHE A 43 -1.34 -0.65 -5.08
N GLY A 44 -1.73 -1.92 -4.99
CA GLY A 44 -1.82 -2.84 -6.10
C GLY A 44 -3.26 -3.10 -6.55
N ASP A 45 -3.41 -3.70 -7.73
CA ASP A 45 -4.71 -4.11 -8.25
C ASP A 45 -5.33 -5.19 -7.35
N GLY A 46 -6.61 -5.02 -7.00
CA GLY A 46 -7.33 -5.87 -6.05
C GLY A 46 -7.19 -5.47 -4.59
N ASP A 47 -6.37 -4.47 -4.26
CA ASP A 47 -6.23 -4.01 -2.88
C ASP A 47 -7.53 -3.40 -2.36
N ARG A 48 -7.83 -3.73 -1.11
CA ARG A 48 -8.99 -3.22 -0.38
C ARG A 48 -8.65 -1.89 0.25
N VAL A 49 -9.52 -0.90 0.05
CA VAL A 49 -9.26 0.48 0.47
C VAL A 49 -10.50 1.13 1.05
N TRP A 50 -10.25 2.13 1.88
CA TRP A 50 -11.25 3.10 2.32
C TRP A 50 -11.01 4.42 1.59
N VAL A 51 -12.07 5.03 1.07
CA VAL A 51 -11.97 6.32 0.39
C VAL A 51 -12.99 7.34 0.89
N ALA A 52 -12.56 8.59 0.99
CA ALA A 52 -13.44 9.73 1.23
C ALA A 52 -14.08 10.21 -0.09
N PHE A 53 -14.96 9.38 -0.66
CA PHE A 53 -15.71 9.76 -1.87
C PHE A 53 -16.75 10.85 -1.58
N ASN A 54 -17.35 10.80 -0.39
CA ASN A 54 -18.27 11.81 0.13
C ASN A 54 -17.63 12.54 1.32
N ARG A 55 -18.03 13.78 1.58
CA ARG A 55 -17.51 14.57 2.72
C ARG A 55 -17.88 14.01 4.09
N GLU A 56 -18.96 13.25 4.17
CA GLU A 56 -19.56 12.84 5.44
C GLU A 56 -19.08 11.48 5.91
N LYS A 57 -18.61 10.62 5.00
CA LYS A 57 -18.26 9.24 5.31
C LYS A 57 -17.19 8.69 4.40
N TRP A 58 -16.52 7.66 4.89
CA TRP A 58 -15.61 6.87 4.10
C TRP A 58 -16.33 5.64 3.56
N ASP A 59 -16.19 5.42 2.27
CA ASP A 59 -16.78 4.29 1.56
C ASP A 59 -15.69 3.24 1.32
N TYR A 60 -16.05 1.96 1.48
CA TYR A 60 -15.17 0.84 1.17
C TYR A 60 -15.11 0.62 -0.35
N GLY A 61 -13.94 0.26 -0.86
CA GLY A 61 -13.71 -0.01 -2.28
C GLY A 61 -12.54 -0.95 -2.54
N VAL A 62 -12.32 -1.22 -3.82
CA VAL A 62 -11.24 -2.08 -4.32
C VAL A 62 -10.50 -1.36 -5.44
N VAL A 63 -9.17 -1.37 -5.39
CA VAL A 63 -8.33 -0.78 -6.44
C VAL A 63 -8.42 -1.65 -7.70
N LEU A 64 -8.66 -1.02 -8.84
CA LEU A 64 -8.75 -1.70 -10.14
C LEU A 64 -7.49 -1.54 -10.97
N ASP A 65 -6.98 -0.29 -11.02
CA ASP A 65 -5.82 0.09 -11.80
C ASP A 65 -5.18 1.36 -11.26
N ALA A 66 -3.91 1.58 -11.59
CA ALA A 66 -3.14 2.75 -11.22
C ALA A 66 -2.57 3.45 -12.46
N THR A 67 -2.43 4.77 -12.40
CA THR A 67 -1.79 5.58 -13.44
C THR A 67 -0.99 6.72 -12.82
N ASP A 68 0.15 7.04 -13.43
CA ASP A 68 0.93 8.21 -13.07
C ASP A 68 0.51 9.43 -13.91
N ARG A 69 0.32 10.58 -13.28
CA ARG A 69 0.09 11.87 -13.95
C ARG A 69 1.17 12.87 -13.59
N TRP A 70 1.56 13.69 -14.56
CA TRP A 70 2.44 14.83 -14.34
C TRP A 70 1.61 16.07 -14.02
N ILE A 71 1.76 16.61 -12.82
CA ILE A 71 1.04 17.80 -12.34
C ILE A 71 2.08 18.76 -11.76
N GLN A 72 2.14 19.98 -12.28
CA GLN A 72 3.07 21.04 -11.82
C GLN A 72 4.53 20.55 -11.73
N GLY A 73 4.98 19.74 -12.70
CA GLY A 73 6.34 19.20 -12.74
C GLY A 73 6.62 18.04 -11.79
N ARG A 74 5.61 17.52 -11.08
CA ARG A 74 5.73 16.34 -10.21
C ARG A 74 4.92 15.17 -10.77
N ARG A 75 5.48 13.96 -10.66
CA ARG A 75 4.75 12.71 -10.94
C ARG A 75 3.90 12.32 -9.73
N VAL A 76 2.60 12.15 -9.93
CA VAL A 76 1.59 11.82 -8.91
C VAL A 76 0.87 10.54 -9.32
N ALA A 77 0.82 9.57 -8.41
CA ALA A 77 0.11 8.31 -8.63
C ALA A 77 -1.38 8.49 -8.33
N TYR A 78 -2.21 8.06 -9.28
CA TYR A 78 -3.66 8.00 -9.15
C TYR A 78 -4.12 6.56 -9.21
N TYR A 79 -5.02 6.18 -8.31
CA TYR A 79 -5.58 4.84 -8.22
C TYR A 79 -7.08 4.90 -8.51
N ARG A 80 -7.53 4.09 -9.47
CA ARG A 80 -8.94 3.92 -9.76
C ARG A 80 -9.52 2.92 -8.77
N VAL A 81 -10.54 3.34 -8.05
CA VAL A 81 -11.20 2.53 -7.04
C VAL A 81 -12.62 2.24 -7.50
N HIS A 82 -12.98 0.96 -7.50
CA HIS A 82 -14.35 0.50 -7.60
C HIS A 82 -15.03 0.62 -6.24
N LEU A 83 -16.12 1.38 -6.20
CA LEU A 83 -17.00 1.53 -5.05
C LEU A 83 -18.27 0.69 -5.24
N ARG A 84 -19.27 0.86 -4.37
CA ARG A 84 -20.54 0.15 -4.51
C ARG A 84 -21.20 0.38 -5.88
N ARG A 85 -21.86 -0.67 -6.40
CA ARG A 85 -22.59 -0.68 -7.69
C ARG A 85 -21.65 -0.38 -8.87
N ASN A 86 -21.98 0.59 -9.70
CA ASN A 86 -21.23 0.95 -10.91
C ASN A 86 -20.48 2.28 -10.75
N THR A 87 -20.10 2.62 -9.52
CA THR A 87 -19.40 3.88 -9.20
C THR A 87 -17.91 3.63 -9.12
N TYR A 88 -17.15 4.44 -9.87
CA TYR A 88 -15.69 4.40 -9.90
C TYR A 88 -15.16 5.82 -9.71
N ALA A 89 -14.05 5.96 -8.99
CA ALA A 89 -13.40 7.24 -8.80
C ALA A 89 -11.87 7.09 -8.71
N TRP A 90 -11.16 8.15 -9.06
CA TRP A 90 -9.69 8.20 -9.00
C TRP A 90 -9.24 8.96 -7.77
N PHE A 91 -8.27 8.42 -7.05
CA PHE A 91 -7.73 9.01 -5.83
C PHE A 91 -6.21 9.08 -5.86
N ASP A 92 -5.67 10.14 -5.28
CA ASP A 92 -4.25 10.31 -5.02
C ASP A 92 -3.99 10.10 -3.50
N PRO A 93 -3.01 9.27 -3.09
CA PRO A 93 -2.72 9.04 -1.68
C PRO A 93 -2.28 10.30 -0.93
N LEU A 94 -1.66 11.26 -1.63
CA LEU A 94 -1.20 12.52 -1.04
C LEU A 94 -2.37 13.48 -0.76
N SER A 95 -3.54 13.23 -1.35
CA SER A 95 -4.75 14.00 -1.06
C SER A 95 -5.40 13.63 0.27
N GLY A 96 -4.94 12.56 0.94
CA GLY A 96 -5.53 12.07 2.18
C GLY A 96 -6.91 11.43 2.05
N LYS A 97 -7.40 11.19 0.83
CA LYS A 97 -8.76 10.67 0.56
C LYS A 97 -8.82 9.18 0.26
N ILE A 98 -7.69 8.48 0.35
CA ILE A 98 -7.58 7.03 0.15
C ILE A 98 -6.65 6.45 1.20
N LYS A 99 -7.03 5.31 1.78
CA LYS A 99 -6.28 4.58 2.81
C LYS A 99 -6.38 3.08 2.60
N PRO A 100 -5.35 2.30 2.93
CA PRO A 100 -5.42 0.84 2.90
C PRO A 100 -6.41 0.33 3.95
N ASP A 101 -7.07 -0.79 3.65
CA ASP A 101 -7.91 -1.49 4.60
C ASP A 101 -7.07 -2.33 5.57
N ASN A 102 -6.67 -1.72 6.68
CA ASN A 102 -5.99 -2.39 7.80
C ASN A 102 -6.63 -2.03 9.14
N ASP A 103 -6.29 -2.76 10.20
CA ASP A 103 -6.89 -2.58 11.52
C ASP A 103 -6.68 -1.17 12.09
N HIS A 104 -5.50 -0.56 11.87
CA HIS A 104 -5.22 0.80 12.30
C HIS A 104 -6.13 1.83 11.62
N VAL A 105 -6.26 1.77 10.29
CA VAL A 105 -7.13 2.66 9.52
C VAL A 105 -8.59 2.45 9.90
N ARG A 106 -9.03 1.20 10.06
CA ARG A 106 -10.39 0.91 10.53
C ARG A 106 -10.64 1.53 11.91
N ALA A 107 -9.72 1.36 12.85
CA ALA A 107 -9.81 1.96 14.18
C ALA A 107 -9.82 3.49 14.13
N LEU A 108 -8.96 4.08 13.30
CA LEU A 108 -8.88 5.52 13.07
C LEU A 108 -10.19 6.08 12.51
N LEU A 109 -10.74 5.46 11.46
CA LEU A 109 -12.00 5.89 10.85
C LEU A 109 -13.18 5.73 11.81
N ARG A 110 -13.23 4.66 12.61
CA ARG A 110 -14.25 4.45 13.65
C ARG A 110 -14.16 5.49 14.76
N LYS A 111 -12.95 5.79 15.24
CA LYS A 111 -12.70 6.80 16.27
C LYS A 111 -13.25 8.17 15.86
N HIS A 112 -13.22 8.48 14.57
CA HIS A 112 -13.75 9.72 13.99
C HIS A 112 -15.21 9.62 13.51
N GLY A 113 -15.89 8.48 13.69
CA GLY A 113 -17.28 8.28 13.27
C GLY A 113 -17.49 8.22 11.75
N LEU A 114 -16.43 8.00 10.97
CA LEU A 114 -16.46 8.07 9.50
C LEU A 114 -16.89 6.76 8.83
N ILE A 115 -16.80 5.66 9.58
CA ILE A 115 -17.34 4.36 9.19
C ILE A 115 -18.15 3.79 10.36
N SER A 116 -19.26 3.14 10.04
CA SER A 116 -20.08 2.47 11.05
C SER A 116 -19.39 1.19 11.54
N GLU A 117 -19.43 0.96 12.84
CA GLU A 117 -19.15 -0.35 13.41
C GLU A 117 -20.34 -1.25 13.04
N LYS A 118 -20.25 -1.99 11.94
CA LYS A 118 -21.15 -3.12 11.76
C LYS A 118 -20.79 -4.13 12.85
N LYS A 119 -21.62 -4.18 13.91
CA LYS A 119 -21.80 -5.40 14.71
C LYS A 119 -22.26 -6.47 13.73
N ASP A 120 -21.37 -7.38 13.41
CA ASP A 120 -21.73 -8.70 12.91
C ASP A 120 -22.50 -9.45 14.02
#